data_AF-A0AA42CT13-F1
#
_entry.id   AF-A0AA42CT13-F1
#
_cell.length_a   1.000
_cell.length_b   1.000
_cell.length_c   1.000
_cell.angle_alpha   90.00
_cell.angle_beta   90.00
_cell.angle_gamma   90.00
#
_symmetry.space_group_name_H-M   'P 1'
#
loop_
_entity.id
_entity.type
_entity.pdbx_description
1 polymer ?
#
loop_
_entity_poly.entity_id
_entity_poly.type
_entity_poly.pdbx_seq_one_letter_code
_entity_poly.pdbx_strand_id
1 'polypeptide(L)'
;MTDQTAFDTIVTIEHIEALRAYEPLLDGQVVQVLYHTYFCHGGGRFVASDDTSSGDDNGLVIVSRKGCRWKRLLEHHERGNILNWGADPSGEKDSAPAFIAAVADEEARTVVVPHEGFYRIGQSVDLVGHVSLLGGACDEFGQRSAYSNVVAGIGLDGPMFINVGGSVQGIAFDGCNQKGGGLHLLGYGNVIKDCTFNSFKEAVVMPDGGEVSLVDNIFTRTGMAIRITGAVTCMAGRFIRNRFQCVHDCIVAEGELVGWNFVDNSFEHVSGKGIHGRAVHDCYFQGNWWECRNGAEDGSCISADNYQQFFNNTACANYCIHGWVSIFSDERCDNRIGGVMTGSGQVIARLPVEHAIQNGSSSACGNDGVISSSEGEM
;
A
#
# COMPACT_ATOMS: atom_id res chain seq x y z
N MET A 1 -43.02 -26.90 36.97
CA MET A 1 -42.83 -27.06 35.51
C MET A 1 -42.48 -25.70 34.98
N THR A 2 -41.19 -25.41 34.86
CA THR A 2 -40.70 -24.22 34.16
C THR A 2 -40.95 -24.45 32.68
N ASP A 3 -41.71 -23.55 32.08
CA ASP A 3 -42.10 -23.60 30.68
C ASP A 3 -40.85 -23.46 29.79
N GLN A 4 -40.39 -24.60 29.30
CA GLN A 4 -39.17 -24.74 28.51
C GLN A 4 -39.38 -24.28 27.05
N THR A 5 -40.56 -23.76 26.70
CA THR A 5 -40.88 -23.31 25.32
C THR A 5 -40.63 -21.82 25.07
N ALA A 6 -40.25 -21.05 26.09
CA ALA A 6 -39.91 -19.63 25.95
C ALA A 6 -38.49 -19.35 25.44
N PHE A 7 -37.69 -20.39 25.15
CA PHE A 7 -36.27 -20.26 24.79
C PHE A 7 -35.98 -20.09 23.28
N ASP A 8 -37.00 -20.15 22.41
CA ASP A 8 -36.75 -20.29 20.96
C ASP A 8 -36.98 -19.02 20.12
N THR A 9 -37.42 -17.91 20.72
CA THR A 9 -37.57 -16.65 19.96
C THR A 9 -36.41 -15.71 20.23
N ILE A 10 -35.44 -15.69 19.32
CA ILE A 10 -34.39 -14.66 19.32
C ILE A 10 -35.06 -13.32 19.10
N VAL A 11 -34.94 -12.42 20.08
CA VAL A 11 -35.45 -11.05 19.96
C VAL A 11 -34.64 -10.33 18.90
N THR A 12 -35.33 -9.74 17.93
CA THR A 12 -34.71 -8.92 16.89
C THR A 12 -34.75 -7.46 17.32
N ILE A 13 -33.59 -6.81 17.29
CA ILE A 13 -33.38 -5.40 17.61
C ILE A 13 -32.97 -4.69 16.32
N GLU A 14 -33.61 -3.58 15.99
CA GLU A 14 -33.42 -2.91 14.71
C GLU A 14 -31.98 -2.43 14.51
N HIS A 15 -31.42 -1.70 15.49
CA HIS A 15 -30.08 -1.14 15.37
C HIS A 15 -29.36 -1.00 16.72
N ILE A 16 -28.08 -0.62 16.70
CA ILE A 16 -27.24 -0.57 17.90
C ILE A 16 -27.79 0.37 18.99
N GLU A 17 -28.32 1.54 18.61
CA GLU A 17 -28.94 2.47 19.58
C GLU A 17 -30.21 1.87 20.23
N ALA A 18 -30.95 1.03 19.51
CA ALA A 18 -32.09 0.31 20.09
C ALA A 18 -31.62 -0.76 21.07
N LEU A 19 -30.45 -1.38 20.83
CA LEU A 19 -29.82 -2.30 21.78
C LEU A 19 -29.41 -1.58 23.06
N ARG A 20 -28.83 -0.37 22.96
CA ARG A 20 -28.51 0.47 24.15
C ARG A 20 -29.75 0.83 24.97
N ALA A 21 -30.91 0.96 24.34
CA ALA A 21 -32.19 1.22 25.02
C ALA A 21 -32.87 -0.06 25.54
N TYR A 22 -32.42 -1.24 25.12
CA TYR A 22 -33.02 -2.53 25.46
C TYR A 22 -32.29 -3.17 26.65
N GLU A 23 -33.06 -3.53 27.67
CA GLU A 23 -32.56 -4.25 28.84
C GLU A 23 -32.90 -5.73 28.70
N PRO A 24 -31.97 -6.65 29.05
CA PRO A 24 -32.28 -8.06 28.99
C PRO A 24 -33.40 -8.41 29.96
N LEU A 25 -34.27 -9.31 29.52
CA LEU A 25 -35.34 -9.89 30.32
C LEU A 25 -34.84 -11.09 31.14
N LEU A 26 -33.75 -11.71 30.70
CA LEU A 26 -33.15 -12.91 31.29
C LEU A 26 -31.62 -12.80 31.23
N ASP A 27 -30.94 -13.36 32.23
CA ASP A 27 -29.49 -13.51 32.19
C ASP A 27 -29.07 -14.39 31.01
N GLY A 28 -28.03 -13.98 30.28
CA GLY A 28 -27.57 -14.72 29.10
C GLY A 28 -28.52 -14.63 27.89
N GLN A 29 -29.51 -13.73 27.90
CA GLN A 29 -30.40 -13.52 26.74
C GLN A 29 -29.58 -13.21 25.50
N VAL A 30 -29.91 -13.86 24.38
CA VAL A 30 -29.34 -13.58 23.06
C VAL A 30 -30.33 -12.77 22.23
N VAL A 31 -29.83 -11.74 21.55
CA VAL A 31 -30.60 -10.91 20.63
C VAL A 31 -29.90 -10.83 19.27
N GLN A 32 -30.66 -10.63 18.20
CA GLN A 32 -30.15 -10.36 16.86
C GLN A 32 -30.32 -8.87 16.56
N VAL A 33 -29.21 -8.15 16.36
CA VAL A 33 -29.22 -6.78 15.86
C VAL A 33 -29.16 -6.81 14.35
N LEU A 34 -30.06 -6.09 13.65
CA LEU A 34 -30.10 -6.11 12.19
C LEU A 34 -28.97 -5.30 11.56
N TYR A 35 -28.63 -4.15 12.13
CA TYR A 35 -27.53 -3.32 11.65
C TYR A 35 -26.92 -2.44 12.75
N HIS A 36 -25.72 -1.91 12.51
CA HIS A 36 -25.06 -0.99 13.43
C HIS A 36 -25.51 0.46 13.17
N THR A 37 -24.81 1.16 12.26
CA THR A 37 -25.07 2.56 11.90
C THR A 37 -25.85 2.66 10.60
N TYR A 38 -25.53 1.83 9.62
CA TYR A 38 -26.09 1.87 8.27
C TYR A 38 -26.93 0.62 8.02
N PHE A 39 -28.11 0.79 7.42
CA PHE A 39 -29.06 -0.30 7.19
C PHE A 39 -28.39 -1.50 6.50
N CYS A 40 -28.70 -2.71 6.97
CA CYS A 40 -28.10 -3.98 6.54
C CYS A 40 -26.60 -4.20 6.81
N HIS A 41 -25.91 -3.32 7.54
CA HIS A 41 -24.46 -3.45 7.79
C HIS A 41 -24.11 -3.45 9.28
N GLY A 42 -23.13 -4.26 9.70
CA GLY A 42 -22.57 -4.22 11.07
C GLY A 42 -23.45 -4.81 12.17
N GLY A 43 -24.60 -5.38 11.83
CA GLY A 43 -25.46 -6.14 12.75
C GLY A 43 -24.78 -7.40 13.28
N GLY A 44 -25.51 -8.23 14.03
CA GLY A 44 -24.97 -9.46 14.59
C GLY A 44 -25.71 -9.92 15.85
N ARG A 45 -25.29 -11.07 16.39
CA ARG A 45 -25.84 -11.58 17.63
C ARG A 45 -25.11 -10.99 18.82
N PHE A 46 -25.85 -10.66 19.87
CA PHE A 46 -25.31 -10.20 21.14
C PHE A 46 -25.90 -10.99 22.28
N VAL A 47 -25.10 -11.26 23.31
CA VAL A 47 -25.50 -11.93 24.54
C VAL A 47 -25.39 -10.99 25.73
N ALA A 48 -26.41 -10.98 26.59
CA ALA A 48 -26.35 -10.28 27.86
C ALA A 48 -25.32 -10.95 28.78
N SER A 49 -24.34 -10.19 29.26
CA SER A 49 -23.26 -10.65 30.12
C SER A 49 -23.45 -10.16 31.56
N ASP A 50 -22.98 -10.97 32.51
CA ASP A 50 -22.80 -10.63 33.92
C ASP A 50 -21.62 -9.66 34.18
N ASP A 51 -20.87 -9.30 33.14
CA ASP A 51 -19.77 -8.33 33.21
C ASP A 51 -20.26 -6.93 33.57
N THR A 52 -19.75 -6.39 34.68
CA THR A 52 -20.06 -5.04 35.18
C THR A 52 -18.95 -4.03 34.94
N SER A 53 -17.84 -4.43 34.33
CA SER A 53 -16.59 -3.66 34.27
C SER A 53 -16.25 -3.14 32.88
N SER A 54 -16.53 -3.91 31.82
CA SER A 54 -16.24 -3.47 30.46
C SER A 54 -16.98 -2.19 30.10
N GLY A 55 -16.28 -1.28 29.42
CA GLY A 55 -16.86 -0.07 28.84
C GLY A 55 -17.66 -0.36 27.58
N ASP A 56 -18.44 0.62 27.12
CA ASP A 56 -19.02 0.58 25.78
C ASP A 56 -17.92 0.91 24.79
N ASP A 57 -17.60 -0.02 23.89
CA ASP A 57 -16.61 0.16 22.83
C ASP A 57 -17.26 0.43 21.46
N ASN A 58 -18.59 0.57 21.45
CA ASN A 58 -19.40 0.77 20.26
C ASN A 58 -19.25 -0.34 19.22
N GLY A 59 -18.92 -1.57 19.60
CA GLY A 59 -18.91 -2.70 18.67
C GLY A 59 -18.98 -4.08 19.29
N LEU A 60 -17.97 -4.48 20.07
CA LEU A 60 -17.95 -5.80 20.74
C LEU A 60 -18.70 -5.80 22.06
N VAL A 61 -18.67 -4.67 22.77
CA VAL A 61 -19.38 -4.46 24.03
C VAL A 61 -20.25 -3.22 23.91
N ILE A 62 -21.56 -3.42 24.04
CA ILE A 62 -22.55 -2.35 24.06
C ILE A 62 -23.13 -2.25 25.46
N VAL A 63 -23.11 -1.06 26.05
CA VAL A 63 -23.64 -0.84 27.40
C VAL A 63 -25.02 -0.22 27.30
N SER A 64 -26.01 -0.93 27.84
CA SER A 64 -27.37 -0.44 27.94
C SER A 64 -27.49 0.73 28.92
N ARG A 65 -28.62 1.46 28.90
CA ARG A 65 -28.88 2.62 29.75
C ARG A 65 -28.81 2.31 31.26
N LYS A 66 -29.15 1.08 31.69
CA LYS A 66 -29.02 0.67 33.10
C LYS A 66 -27.68 -0.02 33.40
N GLY A 67 -26.77 -0.08 32.44
CA GLY A 67 -25.43 -0.61 32.64
C GLY A 67 -25.28 -2.11 32.40
N CYS A 68 -26.28 -2.82 31.86
CA CYS A 68 -26.05 -4.18 31.37
C CYS A 68 -25.15 -4.15 30.12
N ARG A 69 -24.25 -5.14 29.99
CA ARG A 69 -23.32 -5.29 28.87
C ARG A 69 -23.83 -6.35 27.90
N TRP A 70 -24.03 -5.95 26.66
CA TRP A 70 -24.27 -6.83 25.54
C TRP A 70 -22.94 -7.13 24.87
N LYS A 71 -22.51 -8.39 24.89
CA LYS A 71 -21.27 -8.84 24.23
C LYS A 71 -21.60 -9.46 22.88
N ARG A 72 -20.91 -9.01 21.83
CA ARG A 72 -21.07 -9.54 20.48
C ARG A 72 -20.59 -10.98 20.44
N LEU A 73 -21.40 -11.85 19.86
CA LEU A 73 -21.02 -13.23 19.55
C LEU A 73 -20.36 -13.22 18.17
N LEU A 74 -19.03 -13.30 18.15
CA LEU A 74 -18.23 -13.34 16.92
C LEU A 74 -17.52 -14.68 16.77
N GLU A 75 -17.43 -15.15 15.54
CA GLU A 75 -16.42 -16.13 15.16
C GLU A 75 -15.07 -15.44 14.92
N HIS A 76 -13.96 -16.18 15.04
CA HIS A 76 -12.62 -15.61 14.86
C HIS A 76 -12.42 -14.89 13.52
N HIS A 77 -13.08 -15.36 12.45
CA HIS A 77 -12.96 -14.79 11.11
C HIS A 77 -13.73 -13.46 10.92
N GLU A 78 -14.58 -13.09 11.87
CA GLU A 78 -15.39 -11.87 11.84
C GLU A 78 -14.76 -10.71 12.65
N ARG A 79 -13.68 -10.99 13.40
CA ARG A 79 -12.94 -9.99 14.16
C ARG A 79 -12.24 -9.00 13.24
N GLY A 80 -12.08 -7.77 13.73
CA GLY A 80 -11.45 -6.68 12.99
C GLY A 80 -12.28 -6.09 11.83
N ASN A 81 -13.47 -6.62 11.53
CA ASN A 81 -14.37 -6.01 10.55
C ASN A 81 -14.90 -4.66 11.08
N ILE A 82 -14.52 -3.57 10.41
CA ILE A 82 -14.84 -2.20 10.82
C ILE A 82 -16.35 -1.91 10.91
N LEU A 83 -17.20 -2.68 10.22
CA LEU A 83 -18.66 -2.52 10.34
C LEU A 83 -19.18 -2.92 11.72
N ASN A 84 -18.47 -3.80 12.44
CA ASN A 84 -18.84 -4.17 13.80
C ASN A 84 -18.82 -2.95 14.74
N TRP A 85 -17.98 -1.95 14.45
CA TRP A 85 -17.85 -0.68 15.19
C TRP A 85 -18.55 0.49 14.50
N GLY A 86 -19.37 0.22 13.49
CA GLY A 86 -20.24 1.21 12.88
C GLY A 86 -19.60 2.12 11.84
N ALA A 87 -18.52 1.66 11.18
CA ALA A 87 -18.01 2.34 9.98
C ALA A 87 -19.15 2.60 8.98
N ASP A 88 -19.10 3.75 8.31
CA ASP A 88 -20.14 4.19 7.38
C ASP A 88 -19.74 3.83 5.94
N PRO A 89 -20.34 2.79 5.33
CA PRO A 89 -19.99 2.35 3.99
C PRO A 89 -20.50 3.30 2.88
N SER A 90 -21.27 4.35 3.21
CA SER A 90 -21.66 5.36 2.22
C SER A 90 -20.58 6.42 1.96
N GLY A 91 -19.64 6.56 2.88
CA GLY A 91 -18.61 7.60 2.85
C GLY A 91 -19.13 9.01 3.15
N GLU A 92 -20.37 9.14 3.63
CA GLU A 92 -20.93 10.41 4.08
C GLU A 92 -20.35 10.85 5.43
N LYS A 93 -20.14 9.90 6.35
CA LYS A 93 -19.57 10.15 7.67
C LYS A 93 -18.14 9.62 7.79
N ASP A 94 -17.41 10.20 8.75
CA ASP A 94 -16.08 9.74 9.13
C ASP A 94 -16.15 8.33 9.75
N SER A 95 -15.39 7.41 9.17
CA SER A 95 -15.23 6.02 9.60
C SER A 95 -13.97 5.81 10.45
N ALA A 96 -13.08 6.80 10.57
CA ALA A 96 -11.85 6.67 11.35
C ALA A 96 -12.08 6.17 12.81
N PRO A 97 -13.13 6.60 13.55
CA PRO A 97 -13.40 6.05 14.88
C PRO A 97 -13.63 4.53 14.89
N ALA A 98 -14.29 3.99 13.87
CA ALA A 98 -14.53 2.55 13.76
C ALA A 98 -13.25 1.76 13.44
N PHE A 99 -12.36 2.34 12.61
CA PHE A 99 -11.03 1.77 12.40
C PHE A 99 -10.21 1.78 13.69
N ILE A 100 -10.19 2.88 14.44
CA ILE A 100 -9.47 2.99 15.71
C ILE A 100 -9.97 1.93 16.71
N ALA A 101 -11.28 1.76 16.81
CA ALA A 101 -11.87 0.74 17.69
C ALA A 101 -11.53 -0.69 17.23
N ALA A 102 -11.51 -0.94 15.92
CA ALA A 102 -11.09 -2.23 15.36
C ALA A 102 -9.60 -2.54 15.63
N VAL A 103 -8.72 -1.53 15.57
CA VAL A 103 -7.30 -1.67 15.91
C VAL A 103 -7.11 -1.96 17.41
N ALA A 104 -7.97 -1.41 18.26
CA ALA A 104 -7.90 -1.62 19.70
C ALA A 104 -8.36 -3.02 20.15
N ASP A 105 -9.00 -3.81 19.29
CA ASP A 105 -9.30 -5.22 19.57
C ASP A 105 -8.01 -6.05 19.54
N GLU A 106 -7.46 -6.36 20.72
CA GLU A 106 -6.20 -7.11 20.86
C GLU A 106 -6.25 -8.53 20.26
N GLU A 107 -7.46 -9.09 20.08
CA GLU A 107 -7.65 -10.36 19.39
C GLU A 107 -7.70 -10.19 17.86
N ALA A 108 -7.94 -8.98 17.37
CA ALA A 108 -7.84 -8.65 15.95
C ALA A 108 -6.36 -8.37 15.58
N ARG A 109 -5.76 -9.29 14.81
CA ARG A 109 -4.45 -9.07 14.18
C ARG A 109 -4.55 -8.41 12.81
N THR A 110 -5.76 -8.20 12.33
CA THR A 110 -6.06 -7.66 11.00
C THR A 110 -7.35 -6.85 11.09
N VAL A 111 -7.31 -5.63 10.58
CA VAL A 111 -8.51 -4.84 10.33
C VAL A 111 -9.03 -5.20 8.96
N VAL A 112 -10.28 -5.64 8.91
CA VAL A 112 -10.96 -6.05 7.69
C VAL A 112 -11.82 -4.90 7.19
N VAL A 113 -11.50 -4.42 5.99
CA VAL A 113 -12.31 -3.49 5.22
C VAL A 113 -13.23 -4.32 4.33
N PRO A 114 -14.56 -4.29 4.54
CA PRO A 114 -15.49 -5.08 3.75
C PRO A 114 -15.33 -4.83 2.25
N HIS A 115 -15.67 -5.85 1.46
CA HIS A 115 -15.57 -5.82 0.00
C HIS A 115 -16.33 -4.64 -0.63
N GLU A 116 -17.41 -4.19 -0.01
CA GLU A 116 -18.28 -3.14 -0.51
C GLU A 116 -18.20 -1.92 0.39
N GLY A 117 -18.23 -0.73 -0.20
CA GLY A 117 -18.43 0.53 0.50
C GLY A 117 -17.30 1.55 0.36
N PHE A 118 -17.64 2.76 0.75
CA PHE A 118 -16.78 3.93 0.83
C PHE A 118 -16.58 4.30 2.28
N TYR A 119 -15.35 4.25 2.75
CA TYR A 119 -15.01 4.53 4.13
C TYR A 119 -14.18 5.80 4.17
N ARG A 120 -14.80 6.90 4.60
CA ARG A 120 -14.11 8.19 4.71
C ARG A 120 -13.25 8.23 5.96
N ILE A 121 -12.00 8.67 5.82
CA ILE A 121 -11.05 8.83 6.93
C ILE A 121 -10.84 10.33 7.20
N GLY A 122 -11.53 10.85 8.20
CA GLY A 122 -11.49 12.26 8.62
C GLY A 122 -10.28 12.62 9.48
N GLN A 123 -9.63 11.63 10.09
CA GLN A 123 -8.43 11.77 10.91
C GLN A 123 -7.52 10.56 10.71
N SER A 124 -6.21 10.73 10.87
CA SER A 124 -5.25 9.63 10.78
C SER A 124 -5.57 8.51 11.76
N VAL A 125 -5.50 7.27 11.28
CA VAL A 125 -5.65 6.06 12.08
C VAL A 125 -4.26 5.47 12.35
N ASP A 126 -3.93 5.26 13.61
CA ASP A 126 -2.68 4.64 14.02
C ASP A 126 -2.83 3.11 14.09
N LEU A 127 -2.06 2.36 13.28
CA LEU A 127 -2.09 0.89 13.21
C LEU A 127 -1.04 0.23 14.12
N VAL A 128 -0.76 0.84 15.29
CA VAL A 128 0.20 0.35 16.30
C VAL A 128 0.15 -1.17 16.43
N GLY A 129 1.33 -1.82 16.41
CA GLY A 129 1.45 -3.25 16.71
C GLY A 129 1.42 -4.19 15.49
N HIS A 130 1.77 -3.70 14.30
CA HIS A 130 1.81 -4.48 13.04
C HIS A 130 0.45 -5.06 12.63
N VAL A 131 -0.62 -4.29 12.83
CA VAL A 131 -1.96 -4.68 12.38
C VAL A 131 -2.04 -4.58 10.86
N SER A 132 -2.41 -5.70 10.22
CA SER A 132 -2.63 -5.72 8.77
C SER A 132 -3.96 -5.09 8.38
N LEU A 133 -4.03 -4.49 7.19
CA LEU A 133 -5.27 -4.05 6.55
C LEU A 133 -5.63 -5.01 5.42
N LEU A 134 -6.81 -5.59 5.47
CA LEU A 134 -7.30 -6.51 4.45
C LEU A 134 -8.61 -6.01 3.86
N GLY A 135 -8.60 -5.69 2.57
CA GLY A 135 -9.79 -5.40 1.78
C GLY A 135 -10.24 -6.61 0.94
N GLY A 136 -11.36 -6.45 0.25
CA GLY A 136 -11.96 -7.51 -0.57
C GLY A 136 -11.53 -7.51 -2.04
N ALA A 137 -11.02 -6.39 -2.58
CA ALA A 137 -10.47 -6.20 -3.93
C ALA A 137 -10.20 -4.71 -4.18
N CYS A 138 -9.41 -4.40 -5.21
CA CYS A 138 -9.30 -3.05 -5.78
C CYS A 138 -9.57 -3.08 -7.29
N ASP A 139 -9.88 -1.92 -7.87
CA ASP A 139 -9.93 -1.74 -9.32
C ASP A 139 -8.87 -0.76 -9.83
N GLU A 140 -8.67 -0.78 -11.13
CA GLU A 140 -7.59 -0.08 -11.84
C GLU A 140 -7.65 1.45 -11.76
N PHE A 141 -8.81 2.02 -11.44
CA PHE A 141 -9.03 3.48 -11.51
C PHE A 141 -9.71 4.10 -10.29
N GLY A 142 -9.88 3.34 -9.21
CA GLY A 142 -10.74 3.76 -8.10
C GLY A 142 -12.17 4.00 -8.60
N GLN A 143 -12.70 3.16 -9.51
CA GLN A 143 -14.10 3.29 -9.89
C GLN A 143 -14.93 2.97 -8.66
N ARG A 144 -15.57 4.04 -8.21
CA ARG A 144 -16.11 4.17 -6.88
C ARG A 144 -17.06 3.01 -6.50
N SER A 145 -17.79 2.41 -7.43
CA SER A 145 -19.04 1.73 -7.10
C SER A 145 -19.00 0.25 -6.68
N ALA A 146 -17.85 -0.45 -6.62
CA ALA A 146 -17.90 -1.92 -6.47
C ALA A 146 -16.92 -2.56 -5.46
N TYR A 147 -16.01 -1.80 -4.83
CA TYR A 147 -14.89 -2.38 -4.07
C TYR A 147 -14.63 -1.69 -2.73
N SER A 148 -13.68 -2.23 -1.95
CA SER A 148 -13.23 -1.68 -0.66
C SER A 148 -12.53 -0.33 -0.88
N ASN A 149 -13.28 0.77 -0.79
CA ASN A 149 -12.76 2.12 -1.04
C ASN A 149 -12.53 2.86 0.27
N VAL A 150 -11.28 3.27 0.52
CA VAL A 150 -10.93 4.13 1.65
C VAL A 150 -10.54 5.51 1.12
N VAL A 151 -11.30 6.53 1.52
CA VAL A 151 -11.21 7.86 0.93
C VAL A 151 -10.78 8.89 1.96
N ALA A 152 -9.92 9.82 1.57
CA ALA A 152 -9.50 10.91 2.44
C ALA A 152 -10.70 11.82 2.79
N GLY A 153 -10.83 12.15 4.07
CA GLY A 153 -11.75 13.17 4.56
C GLY A 153 -11.33 14.57 4.12
N ILE A 154 -12.31 15.48 4.03
CA ILE A 154 -12.04 16.89 3.73
C ILE A 154 -11.21 17.47 4.87
N GLY A 155 -10.07 18.07 4.54
CA GLY A 155 -9.21 18.72 5.53
C GLY A 155 -8.31 17.77 6.32
N LEU A 156 -8.24 16.48 5.96
CA LEU A 156 -7.24 15.57 6.52
C LEU A 156 -5.84 16.11 6.22
N ASP A 157 -5.07 16.36 7.29
CA ASP A 157 -3.67 16.78 7.24
C ASP A 157 -2.78 15.59 7.63
N GLY A 158 -1.92 15.15 6.71
CA GLY A 158 -1.12 13.94 6.88
C GLY A 158 -1.75 12.66 6.28
N PRO A 159 -1.15 11.49 6.52
CA PRO A 159 -1.60 10.22 5.96
C PRO A 159 -2.88 9.68 6.60
N MET A 160 -3.69 8.94 5.85
CA MET A 160 -4.88 8.26 6.40
C MET A 160 -4.51 7.21 7.43
N PHE A 161 -3.41 6.47 7.22
CA PHE A 161 -2.92 5.46 8.15
C PHE A 161 -1.46 5.70 8.50
N ILE A 162 -1.13 5.65 9.79
CA ILE A 162 0.24 5.77 10.31
C ILE A 162 0.66 4.49 11.02
N ASN A 163 1.98 4.32 11.14
CA ASN A 163 2.61 3.15 11.74
C ASN A 163 2.10 1.84 11.12
N VAL A 164 1.84 1.88 9.81
CA VAL A 164 1.35 0.72 9.07
C VAL A 164 2.44 -0.35 9.09
N GLY A 165 2.15 -1.46 9.74
CA GLY A 165 3.01 -2.63 9.84
C GLY A 165 2.36 -3.87 9.21
N GLY A 166 3.17 -4.85 8.83
CA GLY A 166 2.66 -6.14 8.36
C GLY A 166 2.20 -6.08 6.90
N SER A 167 0.91 -6.29 6.62
CA SER A 167 0.39 -6.33 5.25
C SER A 167 -0.78 -5.38 5.00
N VAL A 168 -0.82 -4.78 3.82
CA VAL A 168 -1.96 -4.05 3.28
C VAL A 168 -2.33 -4.71 1.97
N GLN A 169 -3.56 -5.24 1.86
CA GLN A 169 -3.96 -5.97 0.67
C GLN A 169 -5.37 -5.64 0.20
N GLY A 170 -5.56 -5.50 -1.11
CA GLY A 170 -6.89 -5.54 -1.72
C GLY A 170 -7.76 -4.31 -1.40
N ILE A 171 -7.14 -3.14 -1.24
CA ILE A 171 -7.83 -1.89 -0.89
C ILE A 171 -7.58 -0.82 -1.96
N ALA A 172 -8.63 -0.12 -2.35
CA ALA A 172 -8.56 1.08 -3.16
C ALA A 172 -8.51 2.32 -2.24
N PHE A 173 -7.43 3.08 -2.31
CA PHE A 173 -7.24 4.33 -1.59
C PHE A 173 -7.43 5.51 -2.55
N ASP A 174 -8.26 6.49 -2.17
CA ASP A 174 -8.49 7.72 -2.94
C ASP A 174 -8.23 8.95 -2.08
N GLY A 175 -7.18 9.70 -2.45
CA GLY A 175 -6.82 10.96 -1.81
C GLY A 175 -7.81 12.08 -2.08
N CYS A 176 -8.74 11.94 -3.02
CA CYS A 176 -9.75 12.94 -3.37
C CYS A 176 -9.14 14.34 -3.64
N ASN A 177 -7.93 14.37 -4.21
CA ASN A 177 -7.09 15.54 -4.43
C ASN A 177 -6.83 16.38 -3.15
N GLN A 178 -6.91 15.75 -1.98
CA GLN A 178 -6.57 16.37 -0.70
C GLN A 178 -5.05 16.44 -0.53
N LYS A 179 -4.60 17.28 0.40
CA LYS A 179 -3.18 17.41 0.75
C LYS A 179 -2.63 16.19 1.50
N GLY A 180 -3.53 15.39 2.08
CA GLY A 180 -3.18 14.22 2.88
C GLY A 180 -2.48 13.12 2.08
N GLY A 181 -1.81 12.24 2.82
CA GLY A 181 -1.14 11.06 2.29
C GLY A 181 -2.01 9.80 2.38
N GLY A 182 -1.59 8.72 1.73
CA GLY A 182 -2.24 7.42 1.86
C GLY A 182 -1.78 6.69 3.12
N LEU A 183 -0.58 6.12 3.05
CA LEU A 183 0.01 5.27 4.08
C LEU A 183 1.35 5.82 4.55
N HIS A 184 1.58 5.77 5.85
CA HIS A 184 2.90 5.93 6.45
C HIS A 184 3.33 4.62 7.13
N LEU A 185 4.30 3.96 6.52
CA LEU A 185 4.74 2.62 6.92
C LEU A 185 5.73 2.68 8.08
N LEU A 186 5.83 1.57 8.80
CA LEU A 186 7.03 1.25 9.59
C LEU A 186 8.19 0.90 8.63
N GLY A 187 9.44 1.00 9.08
CA GLY A 187 10.59 0.80 8.19
C GLY A 187 10.81 -0.63 7.69
N TYR A 188 10.26 -1.66 8.36
CA TYR A 188 10.66 -3.05 8.10
C TYR A 188 9.49 -4.04 7.95
N GLY A 189 9.66 -4.99 7.03
CA GLY A 189 8.83 -6.19 6.91
C GLY A 189 7.40 -5.95 6.40
N ASN A 190 7.22 -4.92 5.57
CA ASN A 190 5.89 -4.56 5.05
C ASN A 190 5.61 -5.16 3.68
N VAL A 191 4.37 -5.60 3.47
CA VAL A 191 3.88 -6.04 2.17
C VAL A 191 2.64 -5.23 1.80
N ILE A 192 2.71 -4.47 0.71
CA ILE A 192 1.54 -3.82 0.11
C ILE A 192 1.24 -4.52 -1.20
N LYS A 193 0.06 -5.13 -1.32
CA LYS A 193 -0.27 -5.97 -2.45
C LYS A 193 -1.67 -5.72 -2.98
N ASP A 194 -1.85 -5.76 -4.29
CA ASP A 194 -3.17 -5.65 -4.92
C ASP A 194 -3.92 -4.39 -4.41
N CYS A 195 -3.23 -3.26 -4.29
CA CYS A 195 -3.81 -1.99 -3.84
C CYS A 195 -3.79 -0.94 -4.95
N THR A 196 -4.75 -0.01 -4.88
CA THR A 196 -4.77 1.16 -5.76
C THR A 196 -4.64 2.44 -4.95
N PHE A 197 -3.87 3.40 -5.44
CA PHE A 197 -3.64 4.69 -4.83
C PHE A 197 -3.93 5.78 -5.86
N ASN A 198 -5.03 6.50 -5.66
CA ASN A 198 -5.48 7.53 -6.58
C ASN A 198 -5.40 8.93 -5.95
N SER A 199 -4.95 9.93 -6.72
CA SER A 199 -5.15 11.34 -6.38
C SER A 199 -4.57 11.79 -5.02
N PHE A 200 -3.44 11.20 -4.61
CA PHE A 200 -2.70 11.61 -3.41
C PHE A 200 -1.63 12.64 -3.71
N LYS A 201 -1.35 13.50 -2.74
CA LYS A 201 -0.08 14.24 -2.73
C LYS A 201 1.10 13.28 -2.54
N GLU A 202 1.02 12.42 -1.53
CA GLU A 202 2.01 11.38 -1.20
C GLU A 202 1.27 10.07 -0.89
N ALA A 203 1.32 9.07 -1.79
CA ALA A 203 0.51 7.86 -1.61
C ALA A 203 1.07 6.92 -0.54
N VAL A 204 2.37 6.58 -0.63
CA VAL A 204 3.06 5.75 0.35
C VAL A 204 4.33 6.45 0.80
N VAL A 205 4.45 6.66 2.10
CA VAL A 205 5.66 7.19 2.73
C VAL A 205 6.23 6.12 3.65
N MET A 206 7.52 5.87 3.57
CA MET A 206 8.21 4.98 4.50
C MET A 206 9.52 5.62 4.99
N PRO A 207 9.90 5.39 6.25
CA PRO A 207 11.20 5.82 6.77
C PRO A 207 12.34 5.00 6.15
N ASP A 208 13.58 5.20 6.62
CA ASP A 208 14.64 4.24 6.38
C ASP A 208 14.23 2.85 6.87
N GLY A 209 14.60 1.85 6.10
CA GLY A 209 14.43 0.48 6.48
C GLY A 209 14.59 -0.48 5.30
N GLY A 210 14.20 -1.73 5.52
CA GLY A 210 14.39 -2.75 4.53
C GLY A 210 13.35 -3.85 4.56
N GLU A 211 13.39 -4.72 3.55
CA GLU A 211 12.43 -5.82 3.39
C GLU A 211 10.98 -5.34 3.20
N VAL A 212 10.80 -4.26 2.44
CA VAL A 212 9.49 -3.78 2.02
C VAL A 212 9.16 -4.29 0.62
N SER A 213 7.99 -4.89 0.43
CA SER A 213 7.51 -5.39 -0.86
C SER A 213 6.23 -4.67 -1.28
N LEU A 214 6.27 -3.99 -2.43
CA LEU A 214 5.10 -3.44 -3.10
C LEU A 214 4.88 -4.26 -4.37
N VAL A 215 3.79 -5.02 -4.41
CA VAL A 215 3.51 -6.01 -5.45
C VAL A 215 2.13 -5.79 -6.05
N ASP A 216 2.01 -5.73 -7.38
CA ASP A 216 0.72 -5.61 -8.08
C ASP A 216 -0.10 -4.37 -7.66
N ASN A 217 0.56 -3.25 -7.33
CA ASN A 217 -0.15 -2.02 -6.96
C ASN A 217 -0.29 -1.05 -8.13
N ILE A 218 -1.30 -0.19 -8.06
CA ILE A 218 -1.59 0.82 -9.08
C ILE A 218 -1.55 2.20 -8.44
N PHE A 219 -0.76 3.11 -9.00
CA PHE A 219 -0.62 4.49 -8.58
C PHE A 219 -1.07 5.40 -9.73
N THR A 220 -2.12 6.17 -9.50
CA THR A 220 -2.74 6.99 -10.55
C THR A 220 -2.94 8.42 -10.07
N ARG A 221 -2.52 9.40 -10.88
CA ARG A 221 -2.70 10.84 -10.58
C ARG A 221 -2.12 11.26 -9.22
N THR A 222 -1.04 10.64 -8.78
CA THR A 222 -0.38 10.99 -7.52
C THR A 222 0.71 12.03 -7.76
N GLY A 223 0.90 12.95 -6.82
CA GLY A 223 2.07 13.82 -6.78
C GLY A 223 3.33 12.99 -6.59
N MET A 224 3.42 12.26 -5.49
CA MET A 224 4.49 11.31 -5.23
C MET A 224 3.86 9.96 -4.86
N ALA A 225 4.14 8.93 -5.67
CA ALA A 225 3.59 7.61 -5.41
C ALA A 225 4.27 6.98 -4.19
N ILE A 226 5.61 6.91 -4.20
CA ILE A 226 6.39 6.32 -3.11
C ILE A 226 7.53 7.26 -2.71
N ARG A 227 7.54 7.64 -1.43
CA ARG A 227 8.63 8.40 -0.79
C ARG A 227 9.32 7.55 0.27
N ILE A 228 10.64 7.47 0.20
CA ILE A 228 11.48 6.83 1.20
C ILE A 228 12.31 7.94 1.87
N THR A 229 12.00 8.29 3.12
CA THR A 229 12.55 9.47 3.82
C THR A 229 13.85 9.21 4.57
N GLY A 230 14.30 7.96 4.57
CA GLY A 230 15.54 7.54 5.21
C GLY A 230 16.78 8.19 4.60
N ALA A 231 17.55 8.96 5.38
CA ALA A 231 18.71 9.72 4.88
C ALA A 231 20.00 8.89 4.70
N VAL A 232 20.00 7.61 5.07
CA VAL A 232 21.21 6.76 5.02
C VAL A 232 21.08 5.72 3.91
N THR A 233 20.73 4.49 4.26
CA THR A 233 20.73 3.35 3.34
C THR A 233 19.43 2.58 3.53
N CYS A 234 18.68 2.44 2.45
CA CYS A 234 17.45 1.66 2.41
C CYS A 234 17.76 0.34 1.70
N MET A 235 17.45 -0.78 2.33
CA MET A 235 17.99 -2.08 1.91
C MET A 235 16.90 -3.07 1.48
N ALA A 236 17.17 -3.90 0.48
CA ALA A 236 16.45 -5.15 0.25
C ALA A 236 14.93 -5.05 0.04
N GLY A 237 14.44 -3.99 -0.62
CA GLY A 237 13.04 -3.90 -0.98
C GLY A 237 12.71 -4.41 -2.40
N ARG A 238 11.42 -4.54 -2.69
CA ARG A 238 10.90 -5.13 -3.93
C ARG A 238 9.72 -4.32 -4.46
N PHE A 239 9.85 -3.82 -5.68
CA PHE A 239 8.76 -3.24 -6.46
C PHE A 239 8.49 -4.18 -7.64
N ILE A 240 7.38 -4.91 -7.59
CA ILE A 240 7.07 -5.95 -8.56
C ILE A 240 5.70 -5.68 -9.19
N ARG A 241 5.64 -5.57 -10.52
CA ARG A 241 4.39 -5.40 -11.28
C ARG A 241 3.53 -4.21 -10.81
N ASN A 242 4.16 -3.16 -10.32
CA ASN A 242 3.44 -1.94 -10.00
C ASN A 242 3.23 -1.09 -11.25
N ARG A 243 2.11 -0.41 -11.31
CA ARG A 243 1.78 0.55 -12.37
C ARG A 243 1.80 1.96 -11.81
N PHE A 244 2.52 2.85 -12.48
CA PHE A 244 2.56 4.28 -12.21
C PHE A 244 2.02 5.01 -13.43
N GLN A 245 0.83 5.58 -13.34
CA GLN A 245 0.17 6.27 -14.45
C GLN A 245 -0.21 7.71 -14.08
N CYS A 246 0.21 8.67 -14.92
CA CYS A 246 -0.04 10.09 -14.67
C CYS A 246 0.48 10.56 -13.29
N VAL A 247 1.60 10.01 -12.86
CA VAL A 247 2.26 10.33 -11.59
C VAL A 247 3.29 11.44 -11.82
N HIS A 248 3.49 12.33 -10.85
CA HIS A 248 4.64 13.26 -10.94
C HIS A 248 5.93 12.51 -10.58
N ASP A 249 6.13 12.11 -9.33
CA ASP A 249 7.27 11.31 -8.87
C ASP A 249 6.85 9.88 -8.51
N CYS A 250 7.49 8.86 -9.10
CA CYS A 250 7.11 7.47 -8.87
C CYS A 250 7.77 6.88 -7.61
N ILE A 251 9.09 6.69 -7.63
CA ILE A 251 9.83 6.13 -6.49
C ILE A 251 11.00 7.06 -6.17
N VAL A 252 10.92 7.74 -5.02
CA VAL A 252 11.94 8.71 -4.60
C VAL A 252 12.45 8.34 -3.21
N ALA A 253 13.73 7.98 -3.15
CA ALA A 253 14.47 7.83 -1.91
C ALA A 253 15.33 9.07 -1.64
N GLU A 254 15.28 9.59 -0.41
CA GLU A 254 16.15 10.67 0.05
C GLU A 254 17.57 10.16 0.36
N GLY A 255 17.70 8.88 0.69
CA GLY A 255 18.96 8.17 0.89
C GLY A 255 19.30 7.22 -0.25
N GLU A 256 20.06 6.18 0.07
CA GLU A 256 20.59 5.24 -0.90
C GLU A 256 19.64 4.04 -1.10
N LEU A 257 19.48 3.62 -2.35
CA LEU A 257 18.79 2.39 -2.71
C LEU A 257 19.84 1.28 -2.89
N VAL A 258 19.85 0.32 -1.96
CA VAL A 258 20.81 -0.79 -1.94
C VAL A 258 20.10 -2.14 -1.98
N GLY A 259 20.43 -2.98 -2.96
CA GLY A 259 19.84 -4.33 -3.02
C GLY A 259 18.36 -4.38 -3.39
N TRP A 260 17.81 -3.32 -4.01
CA TRP A 260 16.40 -3.27 -4.38
C TRP A 260 16.12 -4.02 -5.68
N ASN A 261 14.91 -4.59 -5.78
CA ASN A 261 14.44 -5.28 -6.98
C ASN A 261 13.29 -4.50 -7.61
N PHE A 262 13.42 -4.15 -8.88
CA PHE A 262 12.42 -3.46 -9.68
C PHE A 262 12.06 -4.35 -10.87
N VAL A 263 10.97 -5.09 -10.77
CA VAL A 263 10.60 -6.15 -11.72
C VAL A 263 9.23 -5.88 -12.32
N ASP A 264 9.15 -5.83 -13.65
CA ASP A 264 7.93 -5.75 -14.44
C ASP A 264 7.03 -4.55 -14.08
N ASN A 265 7.60 -3.43 -13.62
CA ASN A 265 6.83 -2.22 -13.34
C ASN A 265 6.59 -1.41 -14.61
N SER A 266 5.46 -0.69 -14.67
CA SER A 266 5.15 0.22 -15.78
C SER A 266 5.08 1.67 -15.33
N PHE A 267 5.74 2.56 -16.05
CA PHE A 267 5.84 4.00 -15.80
C PHE A 267 5.29 4.77 -17.00
N GLU A 268 4.08 5.30 -16.89
CA GLU A 268 3.34 5.89 -18.00
C GLU A 268 2.88 7.32 -17.65
N HIS A 269 3.06 8.26 -18.58
CA HIS A 269 2.63 9.66 -18.39
C HIS A 269 3.26 10.34 -17.15
N VAL A 270 4.49 9.95 -16.81
CA VAL A 270 5.22 10.49 -15.66
C VAL A 270 5.80 11.85 -15.98
N SER A 271 5.64 12.81 -15.06
CA SER A 271 6.12 14.20 -15.27
C SER A 271 7.35 14.60 -14.46
N GLY A 272 7.74 13.84 -13.44
CA GLY A 272 8.92 14.04 -12.62
C GLY A 272 9.87 12.83 -12.68
N LYS A 273 10.27 12.31 -11.52
CA LYS A 273 11.23 11.21 -11.40
C LYS A 273 10.58 9.83 -11.57
N GLY A 274 11.23 8.95 -12.34
CA GLY A 274 10.88 7.52 -12.41
C GLY A 274 11.34 6.80 -11.14
N ILE A 275 12.59 6.37 -11.13
CA ILE A 275 13.26 5.89 -9.91
C ILE A 275 14.37 6.87 -9.54
N HIS A 276 14.47 7.22 -8.26
CA HIS A 276 15.47 8.14 -7.77
C HIS A 276 15.96 7.77 -6.38
N GLY A 277 17.26 7.94 -6.15
CA GLY A 277 17.89 7.85 -4.84
C GLY A 277 19.14 8.71 -4.79
N ARG A 278 19.69 8.98 -3.60
CA ARG A 278 21.00 9.64 -3.47
C ARG A 278 22.11 8.82 -4.13
N ALA A 279 22.01 7.49 -3.96
CA ALA A 279 22.76 6.47 -4.68
C ALA A 279 21.84 5.30 -5.03
N VAL A 280 22.19 4.56 -6.07
CA VAL A 280 21.49 3.37 -6.53
C VAL A 280 22.52 2.29 -6.85
N HIS A 281 22.68 1.32 -5.97
CA HIS A 281 23.69 0.27 -6.17
C HIS A 281 23.26 -1.10 -5.70
N ASP A 282 23.90 -2.12 -6.26
CA ASP A 282 23.58 -3.53 -6.01
C ASP A 282 22.09 -3.86 -6.27
N CYS A 283 21.39 -3.07 -7.08
CA CYS A 283 19.98 -3.25 -7.39
C CYS A 283 19.77 -4.07 -8.67
N TYR A 284 18.58 -4.64 -8.79
CA TYR A 284 18.13 -5.46 -9.92
C TYR A 284 16.95 -4.80 -10.64
N PHE A 285 17.06 -4.65 -11.97
CA PHE A 285 16.03 -4.05 -12.82
C PHE A 285 15.65 -5.00 -13.96
N GLN A 286 14.43 -5.54 -13.94
CA GLN A 286 13.97 -6.48 -14.97
C GLN A 286 12.63 -6.08 -15.56
N GLY A 287 12.51 -6.12 -16.89
CA GLY A 287 11.20 -6.16 -17.56
C GLY A 287 10.34 -4.89 -17.39
N ASN A 288 10.92 -3.79 -16.92
CA ASN A 288 10.14 -2.59 -16.67
C ASN A 288 9.85 -1.86 -18.00
N TRP A 289 8.71 -1.17 -18.04
CA TRP A 289 8.20 -0.44 -19.20
C TRP A 289 8.09 1.05 -18.89
N TRP A 290 8.75 1.92 -19.66
CA TRP A 290 8.71 3.37 -19.50
C TRP A 290 8.17 4.02 -20.77
N GLU A 291 7.06 4.72 -20.63
CA GLU A 291 6.32 5.31 -21.75
C GLU A 291 5.82 6.71 -21.43
N CYS A 292 5.79 7.55 -22.46
CA CYS A 292 5.21 8.89 -22.47
C CYS A 292 5.67 9.79 -21.31
N ARG A 293 6.91 10.26 -21.33
CA ARG A 293 7.38 11.25 -20.36
C ARG A 293 6.74 12.62 -20.64
N ASN A 294 6.14 13.22 -19.62
CA ASN A 294 5.39 14.49 -19.69
C ASN A 294 6.10 15.66 -18.96
N GLY A 295 7.38 15.51 -18.61
CA GLY A 295 8.15 16.45 -17.79
C GLY A 295 9.30 17.16 -18.52
N ALA A 296 9.72 18.31 -18.00
CA ALA A 296 10.90 19.05 -18.48
C ALA A 296 12.22 18.65 -17.78
N GLU A 297 12.13 17.85 -16.71
CA GLU A 297 13.29 17.36 -15.95
C GLU A 297 14.07 16.27 -16.72
N ASP A 298 15.25 15.90 -16.21
CA ASP A 298 16.10 14.83 -16.75
C ASP A 298 15.28 13.62 -17.20
N GLY A 299 15.38 13.29 -18.49
CA GLY A 299 14.65 12.22 -19.15
C GLY A 299 15.00 10.81 -18.67
N SER A 300 16.02 10.66 -17.83
CA SER A 300 16.55 9.36 -17.40
C SER A 300 15.49 8.54 -16.64
N CYS A 301 15.34 7.27 -17.04
CA CYS A 301 14.42 6.34 -16.38
C CYS A 301 14.76 6.08 -14.90
N ILE A 302 16.05 6.20 -14.57
CA ILE A 302 16.57 6.19 -13.19
C ILE A 302 17.56 7.34 -13.05
N SER A 303 17.58 7.97 -11.88
CA SER A 303 18.44 9.12 -11.58
C SER A 303 19.05 9.01 -10.19
N ALA A 304 20.17 9.69 -9.95
CA ALA A 304 20.75 9.86 -8.63
C ALA A 304 21.29 11.28 -8.42
N ASP A 305 21.33 11.75 -7.18
CA ASP A 305 21.76 13.13 -6.85
C ASP A 305 23.25 13.35 -7.09
N ASN A 306 24.06 12.33 -6.83
CA ASN A 306 25.50 12.45 -6.74
C ASN A 306 26.21 11.73 -7.90
N TYR A 307 27.34 12.31 -8.28
CA TYR A 307 28.25 11.74 -9.27
C TYR A 307 28.77 10.36 -8.83
N GLN A 308 28.83 9.40 -9.76
CA GLN A 308 29.33 8.03 -9.54
C GLN A 308 28.54 7.18 -8.54
N GLN A 309 27.31 7.56 -8.21
CA GLN A 309 26.49 6.83 -7.23
C GLN A 309 25.56 5.78 -7.85
N PHE A 310 25.81 5.37 -9.10
CA PHE A 310 25.10 4.28 -9.75
C PHE A 310 26.08 3.16 -10.12
N PHE A 311 26.15 2.09 -9.34
CA PHE A 311 27.17 1.04 -9.52
C PHE A 311 26.71 -0.36 -9.08
N ASN A 312 27.37 -1.41 -9.58
CA ASN A 312 27.08 -2.82 -9.27
C ASN A 312 25.62 -3.26 -9.51
N ASN A 313 24.89 -2.57 -10.39
CA ASN A 313 23.51 -2.91 -10.68
C ASN A 313 23.42 -4.01 -11.75
N THR A 314 22.33 -4.75 -11.76
CA THR A 314 22.02 -5.70 -12.84
C THR A 314 20.72 -5.29 -13.52
N ALA A 315 20.70 -5.27 -14.85
CA ALA A 315 19.52 -4.89 -15.61
C ALA A 315 19.25 -5.82 -16.80
N CYS A 316 17.99 -6.17 -17.04
CA CYS A 316 17.59 -6.95 -18.21
C CYS A 316 16.20 -6.57 -18.73
N ALA A 317 16.02 -6.65 -20.06
CA ALA A 317 14.71 -6.51 -20.72
C ALA A 317 13.90 -5.22 -20.37
N ASN A 318 14.60 -4.12 -20.11
CA ASN A 318 14.01 -2.83 -19.78
C ASN A 318 13.72 -2.02 -21.06
N TYR A 319 12.56 -1.35 -21.16
CA TYR A 319 12.12 -0.69 -22.39
C TYR A 319 11.70 0.78 -22.18
N CYS A 320 12.42 1.73 -22.78
CA CYS A 320 12.12 3.17 -22.69
C CYS A 320 11.69 3.75 -24.04
N ILE A 321 10.55 4.44 -24.09
CA ILE A 321 10.02 5.12 -25.28
C ILE A 321 9.43 6.49 -24.95
N HIS A 322 9.15 7.28 -26.00
CA HIS A 322 8.37 8.52 -25.92
C HIS A 322 8.84 9.50 -24.83
N GLY A 323 10.10 9.91 -24.92
CA GLY A 323 10.70 10.95 -24.06
C GLY A 323 11.54 10.42 -22.89
N TRP A 324 11.51 9.11 -22.62
CA TRP A 324 12.40 8.48 -21.66
C TRP A 324 13.79 8.22 -22.25
N VAL A 325 14.82 8.49 -21.46
CA VAL A 325 16.22 8.16 -21.74
C VAL A 325 16.56 6.86 -21.01
N SER A 326 16.83 5.81 -21.79
CA SER A 326 17.33 4.55 -21.25
C SER A 326 18.79 4.71 -20.82
N ILE A 327 19.06 4.53 -19.53
CA ILE A 327 20.44 4.47 -19.03
C ILE A 327 21.06 3.09 -19.25
N PHE A 328 20.26 2.05 -19.46
CA PHE A 328 20.72 0.66 -19.57
C PHE A 328 21.42 0.32 -20.89
N SER A 329 21.08 1.04 -21.96
CA SER A 329 21.61 0.82 -23.31
C SER A 329 22.63 1.88 -23.73
N ASP A 330 22.90 2.87 -22.88
CA ASP A 330 23.88 3.91 -23.15
C ASP A 330 25.29 3.31 -22.99
N GLU A 331 26.14 3.37 -24.01
CA GLU A 331 27.53 2.88 -23.92
C GLU A 331 28.45 3.88 -23.24
N ARG A 332 28.00 5.11 -22.98
CA ARG A 332 28.84 6.13 -22.36
C ARG A 332 29.22 5.72 -20.95
N CYS A 333 30.52 5.73 -20.67
CA CYS A 333 31.07 5.76 -19.32
C CYS A 333 30.99 7.19 -18.75
N ASP A 334 29.82 7.83 -18.86
CA ASP A 334 29.60 9.19 -18.39
C ASP A 334 29.04 9.23 -16.95
N ASN A 335 29.36 8.20 -16.16
CA ASN A 335 29.04 8.09 -14.74
C ASN A 335 27.56 7.89 -14.43
N ARG A 336 26.78 7.49 -15.44
CA ARG A 336 25.34 7.24 -15.28
C ARG A 336 24.99 5.86 -14.74
N ILE A 337 25.80 4.83 -15.00
CA ILE A 337 25.52 3.47 -14.51
C ILE A 337 26.73 2.52 -14.64
N GLY A 338 27.15 1.94 -13.52
CA GLY A 338 28.01 0.75 -13.45
C GLY A 338 27.20 -0.51 -13.15
N GLY A 339 27.58 -1.63 -13.77
CA GLY A 339 26.87 -2.89 -13.63
C GLY A 339 26.91 -3.80 -14.86
N VAL A 340 26.05 -4.82 -14.84
CA VAL A 340 25.83 -5.76 -15.95
C VAL A 340 24.43 -5.56 -16.52
N MET A 341 24.36 -5.30 -17.81
CA MET A 341 23.13 -5.06 -18.55
C MET A 341 22.98 -6.09 -19.67
N THR A 342 21.78 -6.61 -19.85
CA THR A 342 21.44 -7.49 -20.98
C THR A 342 20.18 -6.98 -21.68
N GLY A 343 20.21 -6.94 -23.01
CA GLY A 343 19.07 -6.42 -23.78
C GLY A 343 19.35 -6.44 -25.27
N SER A 344 18.32 -6.65 -26.08
CA SER A 344 18.42 -6.61 -27.56
C SER A 344 19.54 -7.49 -28.14
N GLY A 345 19.81 -8.65 -27.50
CA GLY A 345 20.88 -9.57 -27.91
C GLY A 345 22.30 -9.14 -27.52
N GLN A 346 22.45 -8.13 -26.67
CA GLN A 346 23.73 -7.62 -26.17
C GLN A 346 23.89 -7.87 -24.67
N VAL A 347 25.14 -8.04 -24.25
CA VAL A 347 25.60 -8.02 -22.86
C VAL A 347 26.60 -6.88 -22.73
N ILE A 348 26.34 -5.94 -21.81
CA ILE A 348 27.21 -4.81 -21.49
C ILE A 348 27.61 -4.94 -20.03
N ALA A 349 28.91 -5.02 -19.74
CA ALA A 349 29.44 -4.95 -18.38
C ALA A 349 30.33 -3.71 -18.28
N ARG A 350 30.07 -2.83 -17.32
CA ARG A 350 30.86 -1.60 -17.16
C ARG A 350 31.05 -1.18 -15.72
N LEU A 351 32.21 -0.57 -15.46
CA LEU A 351 32.43 0.21 -14.25
C LEU A 351 31.83 1.61 -14.42
N PRO A 352 31.53 2.34 -13.33
CA PRO A 352 30.99 3.69 -13.44
C PRO A 352 31.87 4.68 -14.20
N VAL A 353 33.20 4.49 -14.23
CA VAL A 353 34.17 5.55 -14.54
C VAL A 353 35.22 5.23 -15.61
N GLU A 354 35.38 3.99 -16.06
CA GLU A 354 36.61 3.62 -16.79
C GLU A 354 36.36 2.79 -18.05
N HIS A 355 35.70 1.64 -17.92
CA HIS A 355 35.66 0.64 -18.98
C HIS A 355 34.27 0.04 -19.15
N ALA A 356 33.87 -0.17 -20.41
CA ALA A 356 32.73 -0.97 -20.80
C ALA A 356 33.18 -2.11 -21.72
N ILE A 357 32.70 -3.32 -21.44
CA ILE A 357 32.85 -4.50 -22.29
C ILE A 357 31.47 -4.81 -22.84
N GLN A 358 31.36 -4.85 -24.18
CA GLN A 358 30.12 -5.18 -24.86
C GLN A 358 30.34 -6.44 -25.71
N ASN A 359 29.42 -7.39 -25.59
CA ASN A 359 29.36 -8.57 -26.44
C ASN A 359 27.94 -8.68 -27.01
N GLY A 360 27.80 -8.70 -28.32
CA GLY A 360 26.52 -8.83 -28.99
C GLY A 360 26.69 -9.26 -30.43
N SER A 361 25.65 -9.86 -31.01
CA SER A 361 25.66 -10.20 -32.43
C SER A 361 25.62 -8.90 -33.25
N SER A 362 26.75 -8.52 -33.84
CA SER A 362 26.71 -7.62 -34.99
C SER A 362 25.91 -8.34 -36.07
N SER A 363 24.96 -7.67 -36.70
CA SER A 363 24.28 -8.15 -37.90
C SER A 363 25.22 -8.11 -39.12
N ALA A 364 26.46 -8.52 -38.94
CA ALA A 364 27.37 -8.86 -40.02
C ALA A 364 27.30 -10.37 -40.21
N CYS A 365 26.56 -10.80 -41.24
CA CYS A 365 27.02 -11.96 -42.00
C CYS A 365 28.43 -11.60 -42.53
N GLY A 366 29.47 -11.84 -41.73
CA GLY A 366 30.86 -11.56 -42.09
C GLY A 366 31.73 -11.12 -40.91
N ASN A 367 32.39 -12.10 -40.30
CA ASN A 367 33.67 -12.05 -39.57
C ASN A 367 33.92 -11.07 -38.41
N ASP A 368 34.55 -11.67 -37.40
CA ASP A 368 35.39 -11.08 -36.34
C ASP A 368 34.68 -10.46 -35.14
N GLY A 369 34.37 -11.32 -34.16
CA GLY A 369 34.25 -10.92 -32.77
C GLY A 369 35.62 -10.50 -32.23
N VAL A 370 35.89 -9.19 -32.23
CA VAL A 370 37.06 -8.60 -31.59
C VAL A 370 36.73 -8.36 -30.12
N ILE A 371 37.33 -9.14 -29.23
CA ILE A 371 37.49 -8.76 -27.82
C ILE A 371 38.62 -7.73 -27.80
N SER A 372 38.30 -6.45 -27.67
CA SER A 372 39.33 -5.43 -27.43
C SER A 372 39.71 -5.43 -25.95
N SER A 373 40.73 -6.19 -25.58
CA SER A 373 41.44 -5.98 -24.32
C SER A 373 42.39 -4.80 -24.52
N SER A 374 42.14 -3.67 -23.86
CA SER A 374 43.17 -2.64 -23.69
C SER A 374 44.20 -3.17 -22.69
N GLU A 375 45.37 -3.58 -23.17
CA GLU A 375 46.53 -3.84 -22.33
C GLU A 375 46.99 -2.52 -21.72
N GLY A 376 46.89 -2.40 -20.40
CA GLY A 376 47.55 -1.33 -19.64
C GLY A 376 49.04 -1.66 -19.50
N GLU A 377 49.89 -0.78 -20.01
CA GLU A 377 51.32 -0.79 -19.69
C GLU A 377 51.51 -0.38 -18.22
N MET A 378 52.33 -1.16 -17.49
CA MET A 378 52.82 -0.87 -16.13
C MET A 378 53.91 0.19 -16.12
#